data_AF-L7UI01-F1
#
_entry.id   AF-L7UI01-F1
#
_cell.length_a   1.000
_cell.length_b   1.000
_cell.length_c   1.000
_cell.angle_alpha   90.00
_cell.angle_beta   90.00
_cell.angle_gamma   90.00
#
_symmetry.space_group_name_H-M   'P 1'
#
loop_
_entity.id
_entity.type
_entity.pdbx_description
1 polymer ?
#
loop_
_entity_poly.entity_id
_entity_poly.type
_entity_poly.pdbx_seq_one_letter_code
_entity_poly.pdbx_strand_id
1 'polypeptide(L)'
;MRALRVEPGMREPRDAWVRWLRSICLEDVKRVGAKAARLGELARGGFDVPEGFALTVDVLDHFLEHHGLDARSDARALQEAPLPSEVSVRLREALVELGGGPVAVRSSGVEEDGAAASFAGQFETVLDVRGPDALEAAVRRCWASSVGERVRLYAKRRGREVSPRMGVFIQRMLSPDAAGVVFTANPVTGARDEVLINAVRGLAERLVSGECSPDEWTVRGDEVRCLANVEQSLTVEQARALALLARQVERQFGQPQDIEWALTGCRLRLLQARPISALPGPAAGSPAR
;
A
#
# COMPACT_ATOMS: atom_id res chain seq x y z
N MET A 1 -19.18 27.19 24.44
CA MET A 1 -18.30 26.50 23.47
C MET A 1 -17.34 25.61 24.25
N ARG A 2 -17.62 24.30 24.30
CA ARG A 2 -16.76 23.32 24.99
C ARG A 2 -15.65 22.91 24.03
N ALA A 3 -14.41 23.07 24.46
CA ALA A 3 -13.25 22.43 23.85
C ALA A 3 -13.49 20.91 23.83
N LEU A 4 -13.40 20.30 22.66
CA LEU A 4 -13.36 18.84 22.51
C LEU A 4 -12.06 18.36 23.16
N ARG A 5 -12.16 17.85 24.40
CA ARG A 5 -11.10 17.04 24.99
C ARG A 5 -11.03 15.75 24.19
N VAL A 6 -9.94 15.57 23.46
CA VAL A 6 -9.49 14.25 23.04
C VAL A 6 -9.27 13.46 24.33
N GLU A 7 -10.02 12.37 24.54
CA GLU A 7 -9.77 11.51 25.69
C GLU A 7 -8.33 10.98 25.64
N PRO A 8 -7.61 10.90 26.76
CA PRO A 8 -6.26 10.36 26.78
C PRO A 8 -6.33 8.85 26.51
N GLY A 9 -6.36 8.48 25.24
CA GLY A 9 -6.16 7.12 24.79
C GLY A 9 -4.77 6.66 25.22
N MET A 10 -4.69 5.46 25.79
CA MET A 10 -3.45 4.79 26.19
C MET A 10 -2.40 4.93 25.09
N ARG A 11 -1.42 5.83 25.28
CA ARG A 11 -0.27 5.92 24.37
C ARG A 11 0.44 4.59 24.41
N GLU A 12 0.66 3.99 23.25
CA GLU A 12 1.45 2.78 23.22
C GLU A 12 2.86 3.06 23.73
N PRO A 13 3.49 2.11 24.46
CA PRO A 13 4.89 2.25 24.86
C PRO A 13 5.77 2.52 23.65
N ARG A 14 6.90 3.20 23.82
CA ARG A 14 7.83 3.51 22.71
C ARG A 14 8.25 2.27 21.91
N ASP A 15 8.28 1.10 22.56
CA ASP A 15 8.58 -0.18 21.91
C ASP A 15 7.55 -0.60 20.86
N ALA A 16 6.32 -0.10 20.96
CA ALA A 16 5.20 -0.41 20.07
C ALA A 16 5.04 0.56 18.89
N TRP A 17 5.89 1.59 18.80
CA TRP A 17 5.94 2.50 17.64
C TRP A 17 6.31 1.83 16.33
N VAL A 18 7.00 0.69 16.41
CA VAL A 18 7.37 -0.14 15.26
C VAL A 18 6.71 -1.49 15.40
N ARG A 19 5.95 -1.91 14.39
CA ARG A 19 5.37 -3.25 14.31
C ARG A 19 5.91 -3.98 13.08
N TRP A 20 6.48 -5.15 13.29
CA TRP A 20 7.01 -5.98 12.21
C TRP A 20 5.88 -6.58 11.39
N LEU A 21 6.06 -6.70 10.07
CA LEU A 21 5.08 -7.26 9.15
C LEU A 21 4.51 -8.61 9.64
N ARG A 22 5.39 -9.51 10.08
CA ARG A 22 5.05 -10.83 10.65
C ARG A 22 4.11 -10.80 11.86
N SER A 23 4.05 -9.67 12.57
CA SER A 23 3.22 -9.45 13.77
C SER A 23 1.95 -8.63 13.51
N ILE A 24 1.73 -8.16 12.28
CA ILE A 24 0.60 -7.32 11.90
C ILE A 24 -0.52 -8.19 11.32
N CYS A 25 -1.78 -7.87 11.64
CA CYS A 25 -2.97 -8.48 11.04
C CYS A 25 -4.06 -7.41 10.76
N LEU A 26 -5.21 -7.83 10.22
CA LEU A 26 -6.34 -6.92 9.96
C LEU A 26 -6.90 -6.22 11.21
N GLU A 27 -6.66 -6.73 12.42
CA GLU A 27 -7.08 -6.07 13.66
C GLU A 27 -6.25 -4.81 13.97
N ASP A 28 -5.03 -4.74 13.42
CA ASP A 28 -4.11 -3.63 13.62
C ASP A 28 -4.35 -2.44 12.67
N VAL A 29 -5.38 -2.46 11.81
CA VAL A 29 -5.67 -1.37 10.84
C VAL A 29 -5.68 0.01 11.49
N LYS A 30 -6.26 0.14 12.69
CA LYS A 30 -6.31 1.41 13.43
C LYS A 30 -4.96 1.90 13.95
N ARG A 31 -3.95 1.02 13.98
CA ARG A 31 -2.60 1.28 14.49
C ARG A 31 -1.58 1.49 13.39
N VAL A 32 -1.65 0.71 12.31
CA VAL A 32 -0.62 0.71 11.26
C VAL A 32 -1.13 1.18 9.89
N GLY A 33 -2.44 1.40 9.76
CA GLY A 33 -3.08 1.69 8.49
C GLY A 33 -3.49 0.43 7.71
N ALA A 34 -4.34 0.63 6.71
CA ALA A 34 -4.96 -0.47 5.98
C ALA A 34 -3.96 -1.26 5.12
N LYS A 35 -3.12 -0.58 4.35
CA LYS A 35 -2.08 -1.20 3.51
C LYS A 35 -1.15 -2.12 4.30
N ALA A 36 -0.59 -1.65 5.42
CA ALA A 36 0.28 -2.47 6.28
C ALA A 36 -0.48 -3.67 6.88
N ALA A 37 -1.71 -3.44 7.37
CA ALA A 37 -2.54 -4.50 7.95
C ALA A 37 -2.87 -5.61 6.96
N ARG A 38 -3.23 -5.26 5.72
CA ARG A 38 -3.54 -6.23 4.66
C ARG A 38 -2.32 -7.03 4.22
N LEU A 39 -1.16 -6.39 4.11
CA LEU A 39 0.10 -7.09 3.83
C LEU A 39 0.50 -8.02 4.98
N GLY A 40 0.32 -7.60 6.24
CA GLY A 40 0.52 -8.46 7.40
C GLY A 40 -0.38 -9.69 7.38
N GLU A 41 -1.65 -9.51 7.03
CA GLU A 41 -2.61 -10.61 6.86
C GLU A 41 -2.16 -11.62 5.80
N LEU A 42 -1.63 -11.14 4.67
CA LEU A 42 -1.07 -11.99 3.61
C LEU A 42 0.19 -12.71 4.07
N ALA A 43 1.13 -12.02 4.72
CA ALA A 43 2.33 -12.66 5.25
C ALA A 43 1.99 -13.78 6.25
N ARG A 44 1.00 -13.55 7.13
CA ARG A 44 0.48 -14.55 8.07
C ARG A 44 -0.25 -15.71 7.38
N GLY A 45 -0.88 -15.43 6.24
CA GLY A 45 -1.50 -16.43 5.36
C GLY A 45 -0.49 -17.29 4.59
N GLY A 46 0.82 -17.06 4.75
CA GLY A 46 1.88 -17.81 4.08
C GLY A 46 2.19 -17.32 2.66
N PHE A 47 1.67 -16.17 2.26
CA PHE A 47 2.03 -15.55 0.99
C PHE A 47 3.43 -14.93 1.07
N ASP A 48 4.15 -14.94 -0.06
CA ASP A 48 5.47 -14.32 -0.16
C ASP A 48 5.33 -12.80 -0.25
N VAL A 49 5.49 -12.13 0.89
CA VAL A 49 5.47 -10.66 1.02
C VAL A 49 6.87 -10.22 1.46
N PRO A 50 7.49 -9.21 0.81
CA PRO A 50 8.78 -8.70 1.25
C PRO A 50 8.72 -8.19 2.69
N GLU A 51 9.72 -8.59 3.49
CA GLU A 51 9.86 -8.16 4.88
C GLU A 51 9.88 -6.64 5.02
N GLY A 52 9.34 -6.18 6.15
CA GLY A 52 9.18 -4.77 6.47
C GLY A 52 8.60 -4.55 7.85
N PHE A 53 8.41 -3.29 8.20
CA PHE A 53 7.79 -2.86 9.45
C PHE A 53 6.94 -1.61 9.23
N ALA A 54 5.93 -1.42 10.07
CA ALA A 54 5.12 -0.22 10.10
C ALA A 54 5.52 0.67 11.28
N LEU A 55 5.67 1.97 11.02
CA LEU A 55 5.53 3.00 12.03
C LEU A 55 4.04 3.20 12.32
N THR A 56 3.67 3.13 13.60
CA THR A 56 2.26 3.28 13.99
C THR A 56 1.78 4.72 13.85
N VAL A 57 0.47 4.89 13.79
CA VAL A 57 -0.19 6.21 13.72
C VAL A 57 0.19 7.11 14.91
N ASP A 58 0.45 6.53 16.08
CA ASP A 58 0.80 7.25 17.31
C ASP A 58 2.16 7.98 17.18
N VAL A 59 3.03 7.54 16.27
CA VAL A 59 4.31 8.20 15.98
C VAL A 59 4.07 9.56 15.32
N LEU A 60 3.07 9.66 14.43
CA LEU A 60 2.69 10.92 13.83
C LEU A 60 2.04 11.84 14.86
N ASP A 61 1.18 11.32 15.73
CA ASP A 61 0.58 12.10 16.81
C ASP A 61 1.67 12.70 17.73
N HIS A 62 2.67 11.89 18.11
CA HIS A 62 3.83 12.35 18.88
C HIS A 62 4.67 13.41 18.12
N PHE A 63 4.91 13.20 16.83
CA PHE A 63 5.64 14.15 15.98
C PHE A 63 4.92 15.51 15.92
N LEU A 64 3.60 15.51 15.71
CA LEU A 64 2.80 16.73 15.63
C LEU A 64 2.82 17.47 16.98
N GLU A 65 2.61 16.76 18.09
CA GLU A 65 2.66 17.34 19.43
C GLU A 65 4.03 17.95 19.76
N HIS A 66 5.12 17.25 19.44
CA HIS A 66 6.49 17.70 19.70
C HIS A 66 6.79 19.04 19.01
N HIS A 67 6.26 19.25 17.81
CA HIS A 67 6.46 20.47 17.02
C HIS A 67 5.35 21.51 17.15
N GLY A 68 4.30 21.24 17.95
CA GLY A 68 3.12 22.10 18.03
C GLY A 68 2.36 22.22 16.70
N LEU A 69 2.42 21.19 15.86
CA LEU A 69 1.74 21.08 14.58
C LEU A 69 0.39 20.38 14.74
N ASP A 70 -0.48 20.53 13.75
CA ASP A 70 -1.80 19.90 13.70
C ASP A 70 -2.20 19.49 12.28
N ALA A 71 -3.39 18.90 12.13
CA ALA A 71 -3.93 18.46 10.84
C ALA A 71 -4.16 19.59 9.82
N ARG A 72 -4.10 20.85 10.25
CA ARG A 72 -4.30 22.05 9.42
C ARG A 72 -2.98 22.66 8.98
N SER A 73 -1.88 22.28 9.63
CA SER A 73 -0.52 22.71 9.33
C SER A 73 -0.16 22.39 7.88
N ASP A 74 0.58 23.28 7.23
CA ASP A 74 0.99 23.09 5.84
C ASP A 74 1.88 21.84 5.68
N ALA A 75 1.73 21.13 4.58
CA ALA A 75 2.52 19.95 4.23
C ALA A 75 4.02 20.24 4.28
N ARG A 76 4.43 21.46 3.92
CA ARG A 76 5.82 21.92 4.01
C ARG A 76 6.36 21.90 5.44
N ALA A 77 5.56 22.32 6.42
CA ALA A 77 5.99 22.33 7.82
C ALA A 77 6.30 20.91 8.33
N LEU A 78 5.50 19.92 7.93
CA LEU A 78 5.74 18.51 8.27
C LEU A 78 7.01 17.96 7.59
N GLN A 79 7.31 18.40 6.36
CA GLN A 79 8.52 17.96 5.64
C GLN A 79 9.80 18.56 6.22
N GLU A 80 9.76 19.81 6.66
CA GLU A 80 10.95 20.54 7.15
C GLU A 80 11.27 20.21 8.61
N ALA A 81 10.27 19.98 9.46
CA ALA A 81 10.46 19.70 10.88
C ALA A 81 11.22 18.37 11.11
N PRO A 82 12.32 18.33 11.90
CA PRO A 82 13.10 17.11 12.12
C PRO A 82 12.31 16.08 12.92
N LEU A 83 12.60 14.78 12.77
CA LEU A 83 12.01 13.79 13.66
C LEU A 83 12.52 13.98 15.10
N PRO A 84 11.67 13.81 16.13
CA PRO A 84 12.12 13.71 17.52
C PRO A 84 13.19 12.62 17.66
N SER A 85 14.21 12.86 18.48
CA SER A 85 15.41 12.00 18.53
C SER A 85 15.09 10.55 18.87
N GLU A 86 14.11 10.32 19.74
CA GLU A 86 13.63 8.99 20.11
C GLU A 86 12.97 8.25 18.93
N VAL A 87 12.30 8.97 18.01
CA VAL A 87 11.71 8.38 16.80
C VAL A 87 12.83 8.06 15.81
N SER A 88 13.78 8.97 15.60
CA SER A 88 14.94 8.75 14.73
C SER A 88 15.76 7.54 15.18
N VAL A 89 16.06 7.42 16.48
CA VAL A 89 16.79 6.26 17.05
C VAL A 89 16.04 4.97 16.76
N ARG A 90 14.74 4.90 17.10
CA ARG A 90 13.94 3.69 16.91
C ARG A 90 13.84 3.26 15.44
N LEU A 91 13.71 4.23 14.53
CA LEU A 91 13.63 4.00 13.09
C LEU A 91 14.96 3.49 12.51
N ARG A 92 16.09 4.03 12.98
CA ARG A 92 17.44 3.57 12.62
C ARG A 92 17.69 2.14 13.10
N GLU A 93 17.32 1.82 14.33
CA GLU A 93 17.40 0.46 14.88
C GLU A 93 16.56 -0.52 14.06
N ALA A 94 15.32 -0.15 13.72
CA ALA A 94 14.45 -0.96 12.88
C ALA A 94 15.03 -1.20 11.47
N LEU A 95 15.65 -0.18 10.86
CA LEU A 95 16.30 -0.32 9.55
C LEU A 95 17.51 -1.28 9.61
N VAL A 96 18.28 -1.23 10.70
CA VAL A 96 19.40 -2.16 10.93
C VAL A 96 18.88 -3.59 11.14
N GLU A 97 17.84 -3.78 11.96
CA GLU A 97 17.20 -5.09 12.19
C GLU A 97 16.59 -5.65 10.90
N LEU A 98 16.05 -4.79 10.03
CA LEU A 98 15.56 -5.18 8.69
C LEU A 98 16.70 -5.65 7.78
N GLY A 99 17.97 -5.47 8.15
CA GLY A 99 19.15 -5.92 7.42
C GLY A 99 19.76 -4.90 6.46
N GLY A 100 19.36 -3.63 6.56
CA GLY A 100 19.84 -2.56 5.68
C GLY A 100 19.39 -2.69 4.22
N GLY A 101 20.11 -2.00 3.32
CA GLY A 101 19.76 -1.91 1.90
C GLY A 101 18.68 -0.86 1.57
N PRO A 102 18.31 -0.72 0.29
CA PRO A 102 17.24 0.18 -0.12
C PRO A 102 15.88 -0.30 0.38
N VAL A 103 15.02 0.65 0.75
CA VAL A 103 13.63 0.39 1.19
C VAL A 103 12.63 1.20 0.36
N ALA A 104 11.42 0.69 0.23
CA ALA A 104 10.26 1.44 -0.19
C ALA A 104 9.51 1.95 1.05
N VAL A 105 9.19 3.24 1.08
CA VAL A 105 8.46 3.89 2.17
C VAL A 105 7.08 4.25 1.66
N ARG A 106 6.06 3.57 2.17
CA ARG A 106 4.68 3.64 1.69
C ARG A 106 3.81 4.24 2.79
N SER A 107 3.06 5.28 2.48
CA SER A 107 1.99 5.73 3.35
C SER A 107 0.94 4.62 3.56
N SER A 108 0.40 4.54 4.78
CA SER A 108 -0.65 3.60 5.15
C SER A 108 -1.70 4.29 6.02
N GLY A 109 -2.75 4.79 5.37
CA GLY A 109 -3.86 5.47 6.04
C GLY A 109 -4.83 4.49 6.70
N VAL A 110 -5.44 4.86 7.83
CA VAL A 110 -6.49 4.03 8.48
C VAL A 110 -7.74 3.91 7.61
N GLU A 111 -8.10 4.97 6.88
CA GLU A 111 -9.29 5.01 5.99
C GLU A 111 -8.96 4.73 4.52
N GLU A 112 -7.72 4.37 4.17
CA GLU A 112 -7.23 4.28 2.79
C GLU A 112 -7.99 3.26 1.92
N ASP A 113 -8.32 2.09 2.49
CA ASP A 113 -8.95 0.97 1.77
C ASP A 113 -10.43 0.75 2.18
N GLY A 114 -11.09 1.76 2.75
CA GLY A 114 -12.48 1.67 3.20
C GLY A 114 -13.47 1.52 2.03
N ALA A 115 -14.52 0.70 2.23
CA ALA A 115 -15.56 0.40 1.23
C ALA A 115 -16.34 1.61 0.70
N ALA A 116 -16.26 2.77 1.38
CA ALA A 116 -16.96 4.01 0.99
C ALA A 116 -16.00 5.13 0.53
N ALA A 117 -14.68 4.98 0.67
CA ALA A 117 -13.75 6.10 0.57
C ALA A 117 -12.32 5.67 0.23
N SER A 118 -12.07 5.30 -1.03
CA SER A 118 -10.69 5.07 -1.46
C SER A 118 -10.01 6.42 -1.73
N PHE A 119 -9.00 6.78 -0.94
CA PHE A 119 -8.04 7.85 -1.25
C PHE A 119 -7.04 7.41 -2.34
N ALA A 120 -7.46 6.48 -3.21
CA ALA A 120 -6.62 5.83 -4.19
C ALA A 120 -5.84 6.86 -5.01
N GLY A 121 -4.52 6.68 -5.06
CA GLY A 121 -3.59 7.54 -5.80
C GLY A 121 -3.28 8.90 -5.16
N GLN A 122 -3.74 9.19 -3.94
CA GLN A 122 -3.42 10.44 -3.22
C GLN A 122 -2.30 10.29 -2.20
N PHE A 123 -1.93 9.05 -1.90
CA PHE A 123 -0.99 8.69 -0.85
C PHE A 123 0.40 8.40 -1.44
N GLU A 124 1.41 9.01 -0.84
CA GLU A 124 2.79 8.98 -1.35
C GLU A 124 3.45 7.61 -1.13
N THR A 125 4.18 7.14 -2.13
CA THR A 125 5.19 6.08 -1.99
C THR A 125 6.52 6.62 -2.46
N VAL A 126 7.56 6.44 -1.65
CA VAL A 126 8.94 6.81 -1.99
C VAL A 126 9.75 5.54 -2.18
N LEU A 127 10.27 5.33 -3.39
CA LEU A 127 11.06 4.15 -3.76
C LEU A 127 12.56 4.42 -3.62
N ASP A 128 13.34 3.33 -3.59
CA ASP A 128 14.81 3.34 -3.53
C ASP A 128 15.42 4.22 -2.42
N VAL A 129 14.79 4.24 -1.25
CA VAL A 129 15.25 5.03 -0.11
C VAL A 129 16.45 4.36 0.54
N ARG A 130 17.58 5.07 0.58
CA ARG A 130 18.88 4.55 1.01
C ARG A 130 19.45 5.32 2.20
N GLY A 131 19.68 4.59 3.29
CA GLY A 131 20.28 5.14 4.50
C GLY A 131 19.26 5.86 5.41
N PRO A 132 19.68 6.16 6.65
CA PRO A 132 18.78 6.64 7.69
C PRO A 132 18.21 8.03 7.42
N ASP A 133 19.03 8.97 6.94
CA ASP A 133 18.57 10.35 6.74
C ASP A 133 17.53 10.45 5.61
N ALA A 134 17.72 9.68 4.53
CA ALA A 134 16.74 9.56 3.45
C ALA A 134 15.44 8.89 3.93
N LEU A 135 15.56 7.90 4.83
CA LEU A 135 14.40 7.25 5.44
C LEU A 135 13.57 8.23 6.29
N GLU A 136 14.23 9.03 7.14
CA GLU A 136 13.55 10.05 7.93
C GLU A 136 12.85 11.11 7.05
N ALA A 137 13.49 11.52 5.95
CA ALA A 137 12.88 12.41 4.96
C ALA A 137 11.67 11.77 4.25
N ALA A 138 11.78 10.50 3.85
CA ALA A 138 10.71 9.78 3.18
C ALA A 138 9.47 9.56 4.09
N VAL A 139 9.69 9.27 5.38
CA VAL A 139 8.60 9.18 6.38
C VAL A 139 7.87 10.51 6.50
N ARG A 140 8.59 11.62 6.63
CA ARG A 140 7.98 12.96 6.69
C ARG A 140 7.24 13.33 5.41
N ARG A 141 7.77 12.94 4.24
CA ARG A 141 7.09 13.11 2.95
C ARG A 141 5.78 12.32 2.88
N CYS A 142 5.77 11.09 3.38
CA CYS A 142 4.54 10.32 3.53
C CYS A 142 3.55 11.06 4.41
N TRP A 143 3.91 11.46 5.63
CA TRP A 143 3.04 12.22 6.55
C TRP A 143 2.50 13.51 5.94
N ALA A 144 3.33 14.27 5.25
CA ALA A 144 2.93 15.49 4.55
C ALA A 144 1.86 15.24 3.47
N SER A 145 1.86 14.07 2.82
CA SER A 145 0.82 13.72 1.84
C SER A 145 -0.58 13.60 2.48
N SER A 146 -0.68 13.22 3.76
CA SER A 146 -1.96 13.11 4.47
C SER A 146 -2.61 14.46 4.79
N VAL A 147 -1.83 15.54 4.82
CA VAL A 147 -2.32 16.90 5.09
C VAL A 147 -2.33 17.77 3.83
N GLY A 148 -2.05 17.19 2.66
CA GLY A 148 -2.06 17.89 1.38
C GLY A 148 -3.43 18.42 0.97
N GLU A 149 -3.44 19.42 0.09
CA GLU A 149 -4.66 20.11 -0.35
C GLU A 149 -5.72 19.15 -0.92
N ARG A 150 -5.30 18.13 -1.67
CA ARG A 150 -6.20 17.10 -2.25
C ARG A 150 -6.98 16.33 -1.16
N VAL A 151 -6.30 15.91 -0.10
CA VAL A 151 -6.90 15.19 1.03
C VAL A 151 -7.89 16.08 1.78
N ARG A 152 -7.54 17.36 1.99
CA ARG A 152 -8.44 18.34 2.63
C ARG A 152 -9.70 18.59 1.80
N LEU A 153 -9.56 18.79 0.49
CA LEU A 153 -10.68 18.99 -0.42
C LEU A 153 -11.60 17.77 -0.45
N TYR A 154 -11.01 16.56 -0.44
CA TYR A 154 -11.77 15.32 -0.38
C TYR A 154 -12.56 15.19 0.93
N ALA A 155 -11.92 15.42 2.07
CA ALA A 155 -12.57 15.37 3.39
C ALA A 155 -13.71 16.40 3.50
N LYS A 156 -13.48 17.63 3.02
CA LYS A 156 -14.48 18.70 2.98
C LYS A 156 -15.71 18.32 2.15
N ARG A 157 -15.52 17.72 0.96
CA ARG A 157 -16.63 17.25 0.11
C ARG A 157 -17.48 16.15 0.77
N ARG A 158 -16.89 15.41 1.71
CA ARG A 158 -17.56 14.34 2.47
C ARG A 158 -18.13 14.82 3.82
N GLY A 159 -17.96 16.10 4.17
CA GLY A 159 -18.37 16.65 5.47
C GLY A 159 -17.61 16.03 6.65
N ARG A 160 -16.39 15.52 6.43
CA ARG A 160 -15.55 14.90 7.47
C ARG A 160 -14.41 15.83 7.87
N GLU A 161 -14.01 15.76 9.14
CA GLU A 161 -12.77 16.37 9.59
C GLU A 161 -11.56 15.52 9.13
N VAL A 162 -10.48 16.19 8.73
CA VAL A 162 -9.20 15.53 8.43
C VAL A 162 -8.59 15.10 9.74
N SER A 163 -8.56 13.80 10.00
CA SER A 163 -7.72 13.22 11.05
C SER A 163 -6.53 12.56 10.37
N PRO A 164 -5.30 13.08 10.53
CA PRO A 164 -4.12 12.60 9.82
C PRO A 164 -3.59 11.30 10.44
N ARG A 165 -4.46 10.39 10.90
CA ARG A 165 -4.02 9.13 11.50
C ARG A 165 -3.51 8.22 10.40
N MET A 166 -2.20 8.26 10.19
CA MET A 166 -1.52 7.54 9.12
C MET A 166 -0.25 6.88 9.66
N GLY A 167 -0.21 5.56 9.50
CA GLY A 167 1.02 4.81 9.65
C GLY A 167 1.89 4.94 8.41
N VAL A 168 3.14 4.53 8.53
CA VAL A 168 4.06 4.45 7.39
C VAL A 168 4.63 3.05 7.36
N PHE A 169 4.49 2.37 6.22
CA PHE A 169 5.02 1.05 6.01
C PHE A 169 6.37 1.12 5.29
N ILE A 170 7.41 0.62 5.93
CA ILE A 170 8.78 0.56 5.41
C ILE A 170 9.02 -0.89 5.01
N GLN A 171 9.27 -1.11 3.72
CA GLN A 171 9.42 -2.45 3.16
C GLN A 171 10.75 -2.57 2.41
N ARG A 172 11.40 -3.73 2.46
CA ARG A 172 12.59 -3.99 1.63
C ARG A 172 12.28 -3.71 0.16
N MET A 173 13.14 -2.91 -0.48
CA MET A 173 13.03 -2.65 -1.91
C MET A 173 13.44 -3.90 -2.68
N LEU A 174 12.66 -4.22 -3.72
CA LEU A 174 12.98 -5.30 -4.63
C LEU A 174 13.64 -4.73 -5.90
N SER A 175 14.50 -5.53 -6.51
CA SER A 175 14.96 -5.34 -7.90
C SER A 175 14.32 -6.42 -8.79
N PRO A 176 13.06 -6.23 -9.21
CA PRO A 176 12.33 -7.24 -9.96
C PRO A 176 12.75 -7.33 -11.42
N ASP A 177 12.61 -8.51 -12.01
CA ASP A 177 12.71 -8.72 -13.47
C ASP A 177 11.46 -8.18 -14.16
N ALA A 178 10.30 -8.39 -13.54
CA ALA A 178 9.01 -7.86 -13.95
C ALA A 178 8.15 -7.49 -12.75
N ALA A 179 7.29 -6.49 -12.91
CA ALA A 179 6.33 -6.09 -11.90
C ALA A 179 5.07 -5.56 -12.56
N GLY A 180 4.01 -5.42 -11.77
CA GLY A 180 2.79 -4.83 -12.28
C GLY A 180 1.61 -4.96 -11.34
N VAL A 181 0.43 -4.93 -11.94
CA VAL A 181 -0.85 -5.06 -11.24
C VAL A 181 -1.63 -6.25 -11.77
N VAL A 182 -2.36 -6.93 -10.90
CA VAL A 182 -3.30 -7.98 -11.26
C VAL A 182 -4.63 -7.72 -10.58
N PHE A 183 -5.70 -7.78 -11.36
CA PHE A 183 -7.08 -7.65 -10.91
C PHE A 183 -7.76 -9.01 -10.98
N THR A 184 -8.35 -9.47 -9.87
CA THR A 184 -9.04 -10.78 -9.84
C THR A 184 -10.44 -10.73 -10.45
N ALA A 185 -10.93 -9.54 -10.78
CA ALA A 185 -12.08 -9.32 -11.64
C ALA A 185 -11.70 -8.25 -12.66
N ASN A 186 -12.10 -8.42 -13.91
CA ASN A 186 -11.76 -7.48 -14.97
C ASN A 186 -12.40 -6.10 -14.69
N PRO A 187 -11.60 -5.05 -14.44
CA PRO A 187 -12.11 -3.72 -14.08
C PRO A 187 -12.77 -2.99 -15.26
N VAL A 188 -12.51 -3.42 -16.50
CA VAL A 188 -13.08 -2.83 -17.72
C VAL A 188 -14.45 -3.43 -18.02
N THR A 189 -14.57 -4.76 -17.95
CA THR A 189 -15.81 -5.48 -18.35
C THR A 189 -16.73 -5.82 -17.17
N GLY A 190 -16.22 -5.81 -15.94
CA GLY A 190 -16.92 -6.28 -14.75
C GLY A 190 -16.94 -7.82 -14.60
N ALA A 191 -16.27 -8.56 -15.49
CA ALA A 191 -16.23 -10.02 -15.46
C ALA A 191 -15.45 -10.53 -14.23
N ARG A 192 -16.13 -11.22 -13.32
CA ARG A 192 -15.53 -11.73 -12.06
C ARG A 192 -14.78 -13.04 -12.24
N ASP A 193 -15.04 -13.75 -13.33
CA ASP A 193 -14.38 -15.00 -13.73
C ASP A 193 -13.08 -14.74 -14.52
N GLU A 194 -12.79 -13.49 -14.87
CA GLU A 194 -11.61 -13.09 -15.65
C GLU A 194 -10.61 -12.32 -14.80
N VAL A 195 -9.37 -12.81 -14.76
CA VAL A 195 -8.23 -12.10 -14.18
C VAL A 195 -7.59 -11.25 -15.27
N LEU A 196 -7.31 -9.98 -14.97
CA LEU A 196 -6.56 -9.07 -15.85
C LEU A 196 -5.19 -8.80 -15.22
N ILE A 197 -4.11 -9.00 -15.98
CA ILE A 197 -2.73 -8.75 -15.54
C ILE A 197 -2.12 -7.69 -16.47
N ASN A 198 -1.58 -6.63 -15.87
CA ASN A 198 -0.72 -5.68 -16.55
C ASN A 198 0.70 -5.84 -16.01
N ALA A 199 1.67 -6.02 -16.91
CA ALA A 199 3.05 -6.33 -16.55
C ALA A 199 4.05 -5.47 -17.33
N VAL A 200 5.14 -5.09 -16.66
CA VAL A 200 6.27 -4.38 -17.26
C VAL A 200 7.58 -4.96 -16.78
N ARG A 201 8.66 -4.73 -17.53
CA ARG A 201 10.02 -5.06 -17.06
C ARG A 201 10.46 -4.08 -15.98
N GLY A 202 11.16 -4.61 -14.98
CA GLY A 202 11.65 -3.81 -13.86
C GLY A 202 10.53 -3.32 -12.94
N LEU A 203 10.64 -2.08 -12.46
CA LEU A 203 9.72 -1.51 -11.48
C LEU A 203 8.40 -1.04 -12.10
N ALA A 204 7.30 -1.31 -11.40
CA ALA A 204 5.94 -0.94 -11.81
C ALA A 204 5.63 0.57 -11.70
N GLU A 205 6.56 1.42 -11.24
CA GLU A 205 6.35 2.87 -11.18
C GLU A 205 5.99 3.46 -12.56
N ARG A 206 6.60 2.92 -13.63
CA ARG A 206 6.35 3.29 -15.03
C ARG A 206 4.92 3.01 -15.49
N LEU A 207 4.22 2.07 -14.84
CA LEU A 207 2.80 1.81 -15.12
C LEU A 207 1.91 2.90 -14.55
N VAL A 208 2.22 3.34 -13.34
CA VAL A 208 1.43 4.35 -12.63
C VAL A 208 1.63 5.74 -13.26
N SER A 209 2.83 6.04 -13.76
CA SER A 209 3.12 7.30 -14.47
C SER A 209 2.54 7.35 -15.89
N GLY A 210 2.11 6.22 -16.46
CA GLY A 210 1.61 6.13 -17.84
C GLY A 210 2.72 6.27 -18.90
N GLU A 211 3.99 6.12 -18.51
CA GLU A 211 5.16 6.29 -19.38
C GLU A 211 5.49 5.04 -20.20
N CYS A 212 4.72 3.97 -20.05
CA CYS A 212 4.92 2.73 -20.79
C CYS A 212 3.59 2.05 -21.16
N SER A 213 3.64 1.28 -22.24
CA SER A 213 2.57 0.35 -22.62
C SER A 213 2.85 -1.01 -21.98
N PRO A 214 2.04 -1.48 -21.02
CA PRO A 214 2.25 -2.79 -20.43
C PRO A 214 2.02 -3.94 -21.41
N ASP A 215 2.56 -5.11 -21.05
CA ASP A 215 1.97 -6.35 -21.49
C ASP A 215 0.62 -6.54 -20.78
N GLU A 216 -0.38 -6.98 -21.54
CA GLU A 216 -1.72 -7.20 -21.02
C GLU A 216 -2.11 -8.66 -21.23
N TRP A 217 -2.50 -9.32 -20.15
CA TRP A 217 -2.90 -10.73 -20.15
C TRP A 217 -4.26 -10.90 -19.50
N THR A 218 -5.07 -11.80 -20.06
CA THR A 218 -6.31 -12.26 -19.44
C THR A 218 -6.27 -13.74 -19.15
N VAL A 219 -6.83 -14.14 -18.01
CA VAL A 219 -6.92 -15.55 -17.61
C VAL A 219 -8.35 -15.87 -17.18
N ARG A 220 -8.97 -16.86 -17.84
CA ARG A 220 -10.27 -17.46 -17.49
C ARG A 220 -10.13 -18.97 -17.38
N GLY A 221 -10.24 -19.51 -16.17
CA GLY A 221 -9.95 -20.94 -15.92
C GLY A 221 -8.52 -21.27 -16.38
N ASP A 222 -8.38 -22.23 -17.30
CA ASP A 222 -7.09 -22.65 -17.86
C ASP A 222 -6.64 -21.84 -19.09
N GLU A 223 -7.55 -21.03 -19.65
CA GLU A 223 -7.31 -20.21 -20.82
C GLU A 223 -6.52 -18.95 -20.45
N VAL A 224 -5.34 -18.80 -21.06
CA VAL A 224 -4.46 -17.64 -20.90
C VAL A 224 -4.33 -16.98 -22.26
N ARG A 225 -4.73 -15.71 -22.35
CA ARG A 225 -4.61 -14.90 -23.57
C ARG A 225 -3.68 -13.72 -23.34
N CYS A 226 -2.74 -13.54 -24.24
CA CYS A 226 -1.92 -12.34 -24.32
C CYS A 226 -2.60 -11.35 -25.28
N LEU A 227 -3.03 -10.21 -24.76
CA LEU A 227 -3.70 -9.14 -25.52
C LEU A 227 -2.67 -8.12 -26.05
N ALA A 228 -1.62 -7.87 -25.27
CA ALA A 228 -0.47 -7.06 -25.67
C ALA A 228 0.82 -7.65 -25.07
N ASN A 229 1.91 -7.65 -25.84
CA ASN A 229 3.20 -8.21 -25.45
C ASN A 229 4.38 -7.31 -25.87
N VAL A 230 4.31 -6.04 -25.49
CA VAL A 230 5.29 -5.00 -25.88
C VAL A 230 6.62 -5.16 -25.15
N GLU A 231 6.56 -5.40 -23.84
CA GLU A 231 7.70 -5.49 -22.93
C GLU A 231 8.24 -6.93 -22.84
N GLN A 232 7.43 -7.95 -23.16
CA GLN A 232 7.81 -9.36 -23.01
C GLN A 232 8.34 -9.64 -21.59
N SER A 233 7.55 -9.22 -20.62
CA SER A 233 7.85 -9.22 -19.19
C SER A 233 7.46 -10.52 -18.49
N LEU A 234 6.49 -11.26 -19.04
CA LEU A 234 6.02 -12.55 -18.52
C LEU A 234 5.93 -13.62 -19.61
N THR A 235 6.14 -14.87 -19.22
CA THR A 235 5.71 -16.04 -20.02
C THR A 235 4.25 -16.39 -19.73
N VAL A 236 3.66 -17.24 -20.59
CA VAL A 236 2.30 -17.78 -20.40
C VAL A 236 2.18 -18.52 -19.05
N GLU A 237 3.21 -19.29 -18.68
CA GLU A 237 3.27 -20.05 -17.43
C GLU A 237 3.34 -19.12 -16.22
N GLN A 238 4.11 -18.04 -16.31
CA GLN A 238 4.21 -17.03 -15.25
C GLN A 238 2.90 -16.26 -15.09
N ALA A 239 2.24 -15.88 -16.20
CA ALA A 239 0.92 -15.26 -16.17
C ALA A 239 -0.13 -16.18 -15.53
N ARG A 240 -0.11 -17.48 -15.86
CA ARG A 240 -0.98 -18.48 -15.22
C ARG A 240 -0.71 -18.61 -13.72
N ALA A 241 0.56 -18.72 -13.33
CA ALA A 241 0.95 -18.82 -11.93
C ALA A 241 0.52 -17.59 -11.12
N LEU A 242 0.70 -16.40 -11.69
CA LEU A 242 0.24 -15.15 -11.07
C LEU A 242 -1.28 -15.08 -10.95
N ALA A 243 -2.04 -15.50 -11.96
CA ALA A 243 -3.49 -15.55 -11.87
C ALA A 243 -3.97 -16.51 -10.77
N LEU A 244 -3.34 -17.68 -10.63
CA LEU A 244 -3.63 -18.64 -9.55
C LEU A 244 -3.34 -18.04 -8.16
N LEU A 245 -2.20 -17.36 -8.02
CA LEU A 245 -1.82 -16.66 -6.79
C LEU A 245 -2.82 -15.54 -6.46
N ALA A 246 -3.21 -14.74 -7.44
CA ALA A 246 -4.19 -13.67 -7.26
C ALA A 246 -5.55 -14.23 -6.80
N ARG A 247 -6.00 -15.36 -7.34
CA ARG A 247 -7.22 -16.06 -6.88
C ARG A 247 -7.09 -16.63 -5.46
N GLN A 248 -5.92 -17.05 -5.04
CA GLN A 248 -5.68 -17.43 -3.63
C GLN A 248 -5.83 -16.21 -2.71
N VAL A 249 -5.29 -15.06 -3.10
CA VAL A 249 -5.43 -13.79 -2.35
C VAL A 249 -6.89 -13.32 -2.29
N GLU A 250 -7.64 -13.42 -3.39
CA GLU A 250 -9.08 -13.14 -3.39
C GLU A 250 -9.86 -14.04 -2.44
N ARG A 251 -9.55 -15.35 -2.40
CA ARG A 251 -10.18 -16.27 -1.44
C ARG A 251 -9.86 -15.92 0.02
N GLN A 252 -8.63 -15.50 0.31
CA GLN A 252 -8.22 -15.04 1.64
C GLN A 252 -9.09 -13.86 2.11
N PHE A 253 -9.39 -12.92 1.22
CA PHE A 253 -10.15 -11.71 1.56
C PHE A 253 -11.66 -11.79 1.28
N GLY A 254 -12.13 -12.84 0.60
CA GLY A 254 -13.54 -13.06 0.30
C GLY A 254 -14.16 -12.10 -0.73
N GLN A 255 -13.35 -11.31 -1.45
CA GLN A 255 -13.83 -10.31 -2.42
C GLN A 255 -12.77 -9.98 -3.46
N PRO A 256 -13.14 -9.46 -4.65
CA PRO A 256 -12.18 -9.14 -5.71
C PRO A 256 -11.07 -8.20 -5.27
N GLN A 257 -9.85 -8.48 -5.72
CA GLN A 257 -8.63 -7.78 -5.33
C GLN A 257 -7.93 -7.14 -6.52
N ASP A 258 -7.40 -5.95 -6.27
CA ASP A 258 -6.38 -5.27 -7.05
C ASP A 258 -5.05 -5.43 -6.29
N ILE A 259 -4.09 -6.08 -6.93
CA ILE A 259 -2.85 -6.56 -6.30
C ILE A 259 -1.65 -6.01 -7.07
N GLU A 260 -0.75 -5.35 -6.35
CA GLU A 260 0.59 -5.04 -6.88
C GLU A 260 1.51 -6.22 -6.61
N TRP A 261 2.29 -6.60 -7.61
CA TRP A 261 3.17 -7.76 -7.54
C TRP A 261 4.53 -7.48 -8.19
N ALA A 262 5.51 -8.30 -7.81
CA ALA A 262 6.84 -8.31 -8.38
C ALA A 262 7.32 -9.75 -8.59
N LEU A 263 8.04 -9.98 -9.69
CA LEU A 263 8.70 -11.22 -10.04
C LEU A 263 10.21 -11.03 -9.95
N THR A 264 10.90 -11.96 -9.30
CA THR A 264 12.38 -11.99 -9.28
C THR A 264 12.87 -13.42 -9.35
N GLY A 265 13.57 -13.75 -10.43
CA GLY A 265 13.75 -15.12 -10.87
C GLY A 265 12.38 -15.79 -11.05
N CYS A 266 12.13 -16.83 -10.26
CA CYS A 266 10.86 -17.57 -10.28
C CYS A 266 9.92 -17.20 -9.11
N ARG A 267 10.27 -16.21 -8.28
CA ARG A 267 9.50 -15.87 -7.07
C ARG A 267 8.56 -14.70 -7.33
N LEU A 268 7.27 -14.97 -7.24
CA LEU A 268 6.21 -13.96 -7.21
C LEU A 268 6.05 -13.45 -5.78
N ARG A 269 6.10 -12.12 -5.62
CA ARG A 269 6.00 -11.44 -4.34
C ARG A 269 4.90 -10.40 -4.37
N LEU A 270 4.10 -10.36 -3.33
CA LEU A 270 2.97 -9.43 -3.20
C LEU A 270 3.46 -8.12 -2.55
N LEU A 271 3.18 -7.00 -3.20
CA LEU A 271 3.60 -5.67 -2.75
C LEU A 271 2.44 -4.87 -2.16
N GLN A 272 1.21 -5.17 -2.59
CA GLN A 272 -0.02 -4.57 -2.08
C GLN A 272 -1.21 -5.47 -2.47
N ALA A 273 -2.27 -5.45 -1.67
CA ALA A 273 -3.56 -5.99 -2.07
C ALA A 273 -4.68 -5.12 -1.51
N ARG A 274 -5.62 -4.69 -2.35
CA ARG A 274 -6.76 -3.86 -1.96
C ARG A 274 -8.05 -4.34 -2.64
N PRO A 275 -9.23 -4.15 -2.03
CA PRO A 275 -10.48 -4.51 -2.68
C PRO A 275 -10.77 -3.66 -3.91
N ILE A 276 -11.37 -4.28 -4.94
CA ILE A 276 -11.90 -3.54 -6.08
C ILE A 276 -13.26 -2.95 -5.69
N SER A 277 -13.29 -1.64 -5.44
CA SER A 277 -14.49 -0.94 -4.96
C SER A 277 -15.47 -0.51 -6.06
N ALA A 278 -15.03 -0.45 -7.32
CA ALA A 278 -15.83 0.04 -8.45
C ALA A 278 -15.78 -0.92 -9.64
N LEU A 279 -16.37 -2.11 -9.50
CA LEU A 279 -16.60 -2.99 -10.64
C LEU A 279 -17.85 -2.55 -11.41
N PRO A 280 -17.79 -2.44 -12.75
CA PRO A 280 -19.00 -2.36 -13.57
C PRO A 280 -19.97 -3.50 -13.22
N GLY A 281 -21.28 -3.24 -13.31
CA GLY A 281 -22.27 -4.31 -13.22
C GLY A 281 -21.99 -5.38 -14.28
N PRO A 282 -22.30 -6.67 -14.03
CA PRO A 282 -22.04 -7.73 -15.00
C PRO A 282 -22.67 -7.37 -16.34
N ALA A 283 -21.88 -7.41 -17.42
CA ALA A 283 -22.39 -7.19 -18.76
C ALA A 283 -23.59 -8.11 -19.00
N ALA A 284 -24.74 -7.53 -19.38
CA ALA A 284 -25.94 -8.28 -19.72
C ALA A 284 -25.63 -9.21 -20.90
N GLY A 285 -25.41 -10.50 -20.64
CA GLY A 285 -25.12 -11.45 -21.72
C GLY A 285 -24.50 -12.81 -21.38
N SER A 286 -24.05 -13.08 -20.15
CA SER A 286 -23.66 -14.46 -19.79
C SER A 286 -24.84 -15.24 -19.23
N PRO A 287 -25.27 -16.35 -19.87
CA PRO A 287 -26.31 -17.20 -19.32
C PRO A 287 -25.80 -17.86 -18.03
N ALA A 288 -26.63 -17.84 -17.00
CA ALA A 288 -26.39 -18.63 -15.80
C ALA A 288 -26.19 -20.10 -16.19
N ARG A 289 -25.08 -20.68 -15.77
CA ARG A 289 -24.91 -22.13 -15.69
C ARG A 289 -24.67 -22.49 -14.23
#